data_AF-R7TK84-F1
#
_entry.id   AF-R7TK84-F1
#
_cell.length_a   1.000
_cell.length_b   1.000
_cell.length_c   1.000
_cell.angle_alpha   90.00
_cell.angle_beta   90.00
_cell.angle_gamma   90.00
#
_symmetry.space_group_name_H-M   'P 1'
#
loop_
_entity.id
_entity.type
_entity.pdbx_description
1 polymer ?
#
loop_
_entity_poly.entity_id
_entity_poly.type
_entity_poly.pdbx_seq_one_letter_code
_entity_poly.pdbx_strand_id
1 'polypeptide(L)'
;MVDVVLVFEETRVKCHRLVLAASCEYFRRMFQTDMQERDAPEIPMKDVSSTTGLLLVEYIYSGNIEMSAENAQEFMAVSDRLLLTKLKKNVEEFLCEHVEATNCVSLKNFARLYGLESLLEVTHRFLTNHWKKLIDMQSKIDELTEDDLITLLTTYGSDEDSLLLLQKWVRSSHGRFDRFMDLLQSIERTLFSKEFIVTSSSDGFIVSGGLANKTPKRECYAYVTHTRQWRTLPPMSDGRYYHSSICDQDEFIVIGGSIIEKYHFDSVQCLNLKTLEWGQFPDLPQARCLSNLLHVQNQLFVVGGYLTKTTTARDIYKFDSTEREWQTGSPLPEKCGSAGAVSFDNKIFVVGG
;
A
#
# COMPACT_ATOMS: atom_id res chain seq x y z
N MET A 1 -30.49 43.61 -34.28
CA MET A 1 -30.27 44.41 -33.06
C MET A 1 -29.92 43.43 -31.96
N VAL A 2 -28.86 43.71 -31.20
CA VAL A 2 -28.50 42.95 -29.99
C VAL A 2 -29.49 43.29 -28.87
N ASP A 3 -29.97 42.29 -28.13
CA ASP A 3 -31.10 42.37 -27.19
C ASP A 3 -30.76 41.85 -25.78
N VAL A 4 -29.49 41.48 -25.55
CA VAL A 4 -28.97 41.11 -24.22
C VAL A 4 -27.45 41.32 -24.14
N VAL A 5 -26.94 41.57 -22.94
CA VAL A 5 -25.50 41.67 -22.64
C VAL A 5 -25.12 40.57 -21.64
N LEU A 6 -24.12 39.75 -21.99
CA LEU A 6 -23.48 38.85 -21.03
C LEU A 6 -22.32 39.57 -20.36
N VAL A 7 -22.23 39.48 -19.03
CA VAL A 7 -21.19 40.14 -18.24
C VAL A 7 -20.27 39.08 -17.63
N PHE A 8 -19.00 39.11 -18.02
CA PHE A 8 -17.93 38.24 -17.52
C PHE A 8 -16.92 39.13 -16.79
N GLU A 9 -16.88 39.09 -15.47
CA GLU A 9 -16.12 40.05 -14.65
C GLU A 9 -16.41 41.51 -15.06
N GLU A 10 -15.42 42.23 -15.61
CA GLU A 10 -15.54 43.60 -16.10
C GLU A 10 -15.95 43.68 -17.58
N THR A 11 -15.92 42.56 -18.29
CA THR A 11 -16.13 42.48 -19.75
C THR A 11 -17.61 42.32 -20.07
N ARG A 12 -18.13 43.20 -20.93
CA ARG A 12 -19.52 43.20 -21.38
C ARG A 12 -19.62 42.82 -22.86
N VAL A 13 -20.31 41.71 -23.15
CA VAL A 13 -20.44 41.17 -24.51
C VAL A 13 -21.88 41.24 -24.97
N LYS A 14 -22.13 42.02 -26.04
CA LYS A 14 -23.47 42.17 -26.63
C LYS A 14 -23.83 40.94 -27.46
N CYS A 15 -24.99 40.35 -27.18
CA CYS A 15 -25.43 39.09 -27.77
C CYS A 15 -26.89 39.18 -28.28
N HIS A 16 -27.35 38.10 -28.90
CA HIS A 16 -28.72 37.90 -29.37
C HIS A 16 -29.36 36.76 -28.58
N ARG A 17 -30.47 37.03 -27.86
CA ARG A 17 -31.23 36.05 -27.08
C ARG A 17 -31.65 34.85 -27.92
N LEU A 18 -32.03 35.11 -29.17
CA LEU A 18 -32.40 34.07 -30.13
C LEU A 18 -31.25 33.08 -30.38
N VAL A 19 -30.02 33.58 -30.62
CA VAL A 19 -28.86 32.71 -30.86
C VAL A 19 -28.48 31.95 -29.60
N LEU A 20 -28.45 32.64 -28.45
CA LEU A 20 -28.16 32.00 -27.16
C LEU A 20 -29.16 30.88 -26.85
N ALA A 21 -30.47 31.12 -27.02
CA ALA A 21 -31.50 30.09 -26.80
C ALA A 21 -31.53 29.01 -27.88
N ALA A 22 -31.06 29.27 -29.11
CA ALA A 22 -30.96 28.25 -30.14
C ALA A 22 -29.81 27.28 -29.86
N SER A 23 -28.66 27.79 -29.40
CA SER A 23 -27.44 27.02 -29.21
C SER A 23 -27.26 26.45 -27.81
N CYS A 24 -27.93 27.01 -26.79
CA CYS A 24 -27.71 26.66 -25.38
C CYS A 24 -29.03 26.44 -24.64
N GLU A 25 -29.18 25.24 -24.08
CA GLU A 25 -30.38 24.82 -23.35
C GLU A 25 -30.59 25.65 -22.08
N TYR A 26 -29.52 26.03 -21.39
CA TYR A 26 -29.60 26.90 -20.21
C TYR A 26 -30.26 28.24 -20.54
N PHE A 27 -29.80 28.93 -21.59
CA PHE A 27 -30.37 30.21 -22.02
C PHE A 27 -31.79 30.05 -22.57
N ARG A 28 -32.07 28.93 -23.26
CA ARG A 28 -33.43 28.59 -23.70
C ARG A 28 -34.40 28.52 -22.52
N ARG A 29 -34.03 27.82 -21.45
CA ARG A 29 -34.85 27.72 -20.23
C ARG A 29 -34.97 29.06 -19.51
N MET A 30 -33.88 29.80 -19.40
CA MET A 30 -33.86 31.14 -18.78
C MET A 30 -34.83 32.10 -19.48
N PHE A 31 -34.88 32.11 -20.82
CA PHE A 31 -35.73 33.04 -21.56
C PHE A 31 -37.18 32.58 -21.74
N GLN A 32 -37.46 31.29 -21.51
CA GLN A 32 -38.81 30.72 -21.60
C GLN A 32 -39.54 30.67 -20.26
N THR A 33 -38.82 30.81 -19.14
CA THR A 33 -39.41 30.78 -17.79
C THR A 33 -39.73 32.19 -17.30
N ASP A 34 -40.79 32.32 -16.49
CA ASP A 34 -41.24 33.60 -15.92
C ASP A 34 -40.39 34.00 -14.69
N MET A 35 -39.07 34.13 -14.90
CA MET A 35 -38.10 34.57 -13.88
C MET A 35 -37.58 35.97 -14.19
N GLN A 36 -36.97 36.65 -13.22
CA GLN A 36 -36.49 38.04 -13.36
C GLN A 36 -35.48 38.20 -14.51
N GLU A 37 -34.69 37.16 -14.77
CA GLU A 37 -33.69 37.10 -15.83
C GLU A 37 -34.31 37.10 -17.23
N ARG A 38 -35.60 36.77 -17.35
CA ARG A 38 -36.32 36.75 -18.63
C ARG A 38 -36.23 38.10 -19.33
N ASP A 39 -36.41 39.20 -18.61
CA ASP A 39 -36.41 40.56 -19.19
C ASP A 39 -35.17 41.37 -18.81
N ALA A 40 -34.19 40.73 -18.16
CA ALA A 40 -32.96 41.41 -17.75
C ALA A 40 -32.14 41.86 -18.97
N PRO A 41 -31.68 43.14 -19.01
CA PRO A 41 -30.83 43.63 -20.09
C PRO A 41 -29.39 43.11 -19.99
N GLU A 42 -28.93 42.77 -18.78
CA GLU A 42 -27.60 42.23 -18.50
C GLU A 42 -27.70 40.95 -17.67
N ILE A 43 -26.91 39.93 -18.03
CA ILE A 43 -26.85 38.64 -17.33
C ILE A 43 -25.42 38.41 -16.84
N PRO A 44 -25.18 38.46 -15.51
CA PRO A 44 -23.86 38.24 -14.94
C PRO A 44 -23.50 36.76 -14.91
N MET A 45 -22.40 36.40 -15.57
CA MET A 45 -21.82 35.07 -15.58
C MET A 45 -20.74 34.99 -14.52
N LYS A 46 -21.14 34.62 -13.30
CA LYS A 46 -20.22 34.48 -12.16
C LYS A 46 -19.20 33.36 -12.41
N ASP A 47 -18.00 33.52 -11.87
CA ASP A 47 -16.92 32.53 -11.90
C ASP A 47 -16.48 32.12 -13.32
N VAL A 48 -16.52 33.08 -14.26
CA VAL A 48 -15.97 32.92 -15.62
C VAL A 48 -15.10 34.12 -15.93
N SER A 49 -13.84 33.86 -16.25
CA SER A 49 -12.87 34.85 -16.67
C SER A 49 -13.31 35.54 -17.96
N SER A 50 -12.94 36.80 -18.09
CA SER A 50 -13.22 37.61 -19.28
C SER A 50 -12.80 36.90 -20.59
N THR A 51 -11.64 36.24 -20.60
CA THR A 51 -11.08 35.55 -21.77
C THR A 51 -11.91 34.32 -22.16
N THR A 52 -12.22 33.45 -21.18
CA THR A 52 -13.03 32.25 -21.41
C THR A 52 -14.46 32.61 -21.80
N GLY A 53 -15.01 33.68 -21.23
CA GLY A 53 -16.32 34.21 -21.59
C GLY A 53 -16.42 34.67 -23.04
N LEU A 54 -15.39 35.37 -23.56
CA LEU A 54 -15.34 35.79 -24.95
C LEU A 54 -15.30 34.60 -25.92
N LEU A 55 -14.40 33.64 -25.66
CA LEU A 55 -14.29 32.42 -26.47
C LEU A 55 -15.57 31.56 -26.42
N LEU A 56 -16.25 31.53 -25.28
CA LEU A 56 -17.54 30.84 -25.15
C LEU A 56 -18.61 31.50 -26.04
N VAL A 57 -18.69 32.83 -26.06
CA VAL A 57 -19.63 33.52 -26.94
C VAL A 57 -19.27 33.25 -28.39
N GLU A 58 -18.00 33.29 -28.76
CA GLU A 58 -17.57 32.95 -30.12
C GLU A 58 -17.93 31.52 -30.50
N TYR A 59 -17.77 30.55 -29.59
CA TYR A 59 -18.21 29.17 -29.78
C TYR A 59 -19.72 29.06 -30.02
N ILE A 60 -20.53 29.81 -29.28
CA ILE A 60 -21.99 29.79 -29.43
C ILE A 60 -22.42 30.25 -30.85
N TYR A 61 -21.67 31.17 -31.46
CA TYR A 61 -21.97 31.69 -32.80
C TYR A 61 -21.31 30.91 -33.93
N SER A 62 -20.08 30.42 -33.74
CA SER A 62 -19.29 29.78 -34.81
C SER A 62 -19.31 28.26 -34.76
N GLY A 63 -19.56 27.67 -33.59
CA GLY A 63 -19.41 26.24 -33.31
C GLY A 63 -17.96 25.78 -33.13
N ASN A 64 -16.98 26.67 -33.24
CA ASN A 64 -15.55 26.39 -33.10
C ASN A 64 -15.01 26.95 -31.79
N ILE A 65 -14.04 26.26 -31.19
CA ILE A 65 -13.40 26.70 -29.95
C ILE A 65 -11.90 26.38 -29.97
N GLU A 66 -11.08 27.36 -29.60
CA GLU A 66 -9.66 27.18 -29.39
C GLU A 66 -9.40 26.74 -27.95
N MET A 67 -9.01 25.47 -27.77
CA MET A 67 -8.74 24.89 -26.46
C MET A 67 -7.25 24.96 -26.13
N SER A 68 -6.95 25.30 -24.87
CA SER A 68 -5.60 25.33 -24.29
C SER A 68 -5.62 24.68 -22.91
N ALA A 69 -4.45 24.31 -22.39
CA ALA A 69 -4.33 23.74 -21.04
C ALA A 69 -4.83 24.68 -19.93
N GLU A 70 -4.74 26.00 -20.15
CA GLU A 70 -5.14 27.04 -19.20
C GLU A 70 -6.67 27.22 -19.16
N ASN A 71 -7.34 27.07 -20.30
CA ASN A 71 -8.79 27.32 -20.41
C ASN A 71 -9.64 26.06 -20.29
N ALA A 72 -9.08 24.86 -20.49
CA ALA A 72 -9.84 23.61 -20.57
C ALA A 72 -10.63 23.31 -19.27
N GLN A 73 -10.04 23.53 -18.09
CA GLN A 73 -10.73 23.27 -16.83
C GLN A 73 -11.90 24.23 -16.59
N GLU A 74 -11.72 25.51 -16.95
CA GLU A 74 -12.78 26.51 -16.85
C GLU A 74 -13.89 26.24 -17.87
N PHE A 75 -13.54 25.86 -19.11
CA PHE A 75 -14.52 25.46 -20.11
C PHE A 75 -15.32 24.24 -19.70
N MET A 76 -14.70 23.24 -19.06
CA MET A 76 -15.46 22.11 -18.52
C MET A 76 -16.51 22.58 -17.52
N ALA A 77 -16.11 23.40 -16.54
CA ALA A 77 -17.02 23.94 -15.52
C ALA A 77 -18.19 24.72 -16.14
N VAL A 78 -17.89 25.57 -17.12
CA VAL A 78 -18.89 26.38 -17.81
C VAL A 78 -19.77 25.55 -18.73
N SER A 79 -19.20 24.58 -19.45
CA SER A 79 -19.93 23.70 -20.35
C SER A 79 -20.93 22.82 -19.61
N ASP A 80 -20.56 22.32 -18.43
CA ASP A 80 -21.45 21.55 -17.57
C ASP A 80 -22.57 22.44 -17.02
N ARG A 81 -22.23 23.61 -16.46
CA ARG A 81 -23.21 24.57 -15.92
C ARG A 81 -24.22 25.05 -16.97
N LEU A 82 -23.76 25.32 -18.19
CA LEU A 82 -24.60 25.78 -19.29
C LEU A 82 -25.26 24.64 -20.08
N LEU A 83 -25.02 23.38 -19.69
CA LEU A 83 -25.55 22.19 -20.36
C LEU A 83 -25.13 22.08 -21.83
N LEU A 84 -23.92 22.55 -22.15
CA LEU A 84 -23.31 22.48 -23.48
C LEU A 84 -22.64 21.12 -23.68
N THR A 85 -23.43 20.07 -23.90
CA THR A 85 -22.96 18.67 -23.97
C THR A 85 -21.89 18.43 -25.03
N LYS A 86 -22.00 19.06 -26.21
CA LYS A 86 -20.99 18.95 -27.27
C LYS A 86 -19.66 19.55 -26.85
N LEU A 87 -19.69 20.72 -26.20
CA LEU A 87 -18.49 21.37 -25.68
C LEU A 87 -17.86 20.53 -24.56
N LYS A 88 -18.68 20.03 -23.64
CA LYS A 88 -18.24 19.15 -22.54
C LYS A 88 -17.45 17.95 -23.07
N LYS A 89 -17.96 17.28 -24.11
CA LYS A 89 -17.29 16.16 -24.76
C LYS A 89 -15.97 16.55 -25.41
N ASN A 90 -15.93 17.65 -26.17
CA ASN A 90 -14.70 18.13 -26.80
C ASN A 90 -13.61 18.45 -25.77
N VAL A 91 -13.98 19.05 -24.64
CA VAL A 91 -13.05 19.36 -23.55
C VAL A 91 -12.58 18.08 -22.86
N GLU A 92 -13.45 17.08 -22.66
CA GLU A 92 -13.05 15.76 -22.14
C GLU A 92 -12.02 15.08 -23.05
N GLU A 93 -12.25 15.07 -24.37
CA GLU A 93 -11.33 14.51 -25.36
C GLU A 93 -9.96 15.22 -25.32
N PHE A 94 -9.96 16.56 -25.28
CA PHE A 94 -8.74 17.35 -25.16
C PHE A 94 -7.97 17.02 -23.87
N LEU A 95 -8.66 16.92 -22.72
CA LEU A 95 -8.03 16.56 -21.45
C LEU A 95 -7.46 15.14 -21.45
N CYS A 96 -8.09 14.19 -22.16
CA CYS A 96 -7.58 12.83 -22.30
C CYS A 96 -6.24 12.79 -23.05
N GLU A 97 -6.06 13.64 -24.06
CA GLU A 97 -4.81 13.72 -24.84
C GLU A 97 -3.66 14.38 -24.07
N HIS A 98 -3.96 15.16 -23.02
CA HIS A 98 -3.01 15.94 -22.24
C HIS A 98 -2.81 15.42 -20.81
N VAL A 99 -3.06 14.12 -20.58
CA VAL A 99 -2.76 13.48 -19.29
C VAL A 99 -1.26 13.27 -19.14
N GLU A 100 -0.69 13.86 -18.09
CA GLU A 100 0.73 13.82 -17.76
C GLU A 100 0.95 13.41 -16.30
N ALA A 101 2.19 13.08 -15.94
CA ALA A 101 2.54 12.68 -14.57
C ALA A 101 2.27 13.80 -13.54
N THR A 102 2.40 15.06 -13.94
CA THR A 102 2.22 16.24 -13.09
C THR A 102 0.75 16.57 -12.82
N ASN A 103 -0.16 16.18 -13.71
CA ASN A 103 -1.57 16.57 -13.66
C ASN A 103 -2.54 15.39 -13.49
N CYS A 104 -2.08 14.13 -13.59
CA CYS A 104 -2.94 12.95 -13.60
C CYS A 104 -3.85 12.83 -12.36
N VAL A 105 -3.31 13.05 -11.14
CA VAL A 105 -4.10 12.96 -9.89
C VAL A 105 -5.17 14.06 -9.86
N SER A 106 -4.79 15.31 -10.16
CA SER A 106 -5.74 16.43 -10.26
C SER A 106 -6.81 16.18 -11.33
N LEU A 107 -6.44 15.69 -12.52
CA LEU A 107 -7.38 15.41 -13.60
C LEU A 107 -8.30 14.24 -13.27
N LYS A 108 -7.84 13.24 -12.51
CA LYS A 108 -8.69 12.15 -12.04
C LYS A 108 -9.76 12.64 -11.07
N ASN A 109 -9.37 13.47 -10.10
CA ASN A 109 -10.33 14.09 -9.17
C ASN A 109 -11.29 15.02 -9.91
N PHE A 110 -10.79 15.77 -10.89
CA PHE A 110 -11.58 16.63 -11.76
C PHE A 110 -12.60 15.83 -12.58
N ALA A 111 -12.17 14.71 -13.17
CA ALA A 111 -13.04 13.80 -13.90
C ALA A 111 -14.14 13.22 -13.02
N ARG A 112 -13.82 12.88 -11.76
CA ARG A 112 -14.80 12.42 -10.76
C ARG A 112 -15.84 13.52 -10.43
N LEU A 113 -15.41 14.77 -10.30
CA LEU A 113 -16.29 15.90 -10.00
C LEU A 113 -17.32 16.16 -11.10
N TYR A 114 -16.91 16.08 -12.37
CA TYR A 114 -17.79 16.37 -13.52
C TYR A 114 -18.41 15.13 -14.18
N GLY A 115 -18.16 13.93 -13.63
CA GLY A 115 -18.67 12.66 -14.16
C GLY A 115 -18.12 12.32 -15.55
N LEU A 116 -16.82 12.53 -15.78
CA LEU A 116 -16.14 12.29 -17.06
C LEU A 116 -15.57 10.87 -17.09
N GLU A 117 -16.34 9.91 -17.62
CA GLU A 117 -15.99 8.48 -17.59
C GLU A 117 -14.73 8.15 -18.41
N SER A 118 -14.56 8.76 -19.59
CA SER A 118 -13.40 8.49 -20.46
C SER A 118 -12.12 9.01 -19.82
N LEU A 119 -12.18 10.21 -19.25
CA LEU A 119 -11.04 10.80 -18.55
C LEU A 119 -10.69 10.04 -17.26
N LEU A 120 -11.70 9.53 -16.53
CA LEU A 120 -11.47 8.65 -15.38
C LEU A 120 -10.71 7.37 -15.77
N GLU A 121 -11.08 6.75 -16.89
CA GLU A 121 -10.41 5.54 -17.36
C GLU A 121 -8.97 5.81 -17.79
N VAL A 122 -8.74 6.88 -18.58
CA VAL A 122 -7.41 7.26 -19.06
C VAL A 122 -6.50 7.63 -17.88
N THR A 123 -6.98 8.46 -16.94
CA THR A 123 -6.20 8.85 -15.76
C THR A 123 -5.92 7.67 -14.85
N HIS A 124 -6.89 6.76 -14.65
CA HIS A 124 -6.66 5.54 -13.86
C HIS A 124 -5.56 4.67 -14.49
N ARG A 125 -5.64 4.39 -15.79
CA ARG A 125 -4.65 3.59 -16.52
C ARG A 125 -3.25 4.22 -16.51
N PHE A 126 -3.18 5.54 -16.65
CA PHE A 126 -1.92 6.26 -16.56
C PHE A 126 -1.33 6.17 -15.15
N LEU A 127 -2.16 6.38 -14.12
CA LEU A 127 -1.76 6.33 -12.72
C LEU A 127 -1.20 4.94 -12.38
N THR A 128 -1.88 3.85 -12.78
CA THR A 128 -1.43 2.49 -12.50
C THR A 128 -0.09 2.16 -13.19
N ASN A 129 0.17 2.70 -14.38
CA ASN A 129 1.42 2.45 -15.10
C ASN A 129 2.60 3.30 -14.61
N HIS A 130 2.33 4.46 -14.00
CA HIS A 130 3.34 5.45 -13.63
C HIS A 130 3.34 5.84 -12.15
N TRP A 131 2.64 5.10 -11.28
CA TRP A 131 2.48 5.44 -9.86
C TRP A 131 3.80 5.63 -9.11
N LYS A 132 4.86 4.92 -9.50
CA LYS A 132 6.19 5.08 -8.88
C LYS A 132 6.73 6.51 -9.01
N LYS A 133 6.42 7.21 -10.11
CA LYS A 133 6.82 8.62 -10.27
C LYS A 133 6.14 9.53 -9.25
N LEU A 134 4.98 9.15 -8.70
CA LEU A 134 4.31 9.91 -7.63
C LEU A 134 5.15 9.95 -6.35
N ILE A 135 5.93 8.90 -6.09
CA ILE A 135 6.82 8.86 -4.93
C ILE A 135 7.80 10.03 -5.01
N ASP A 136 8.35 10.33 -6.20
CA ASP A 136 9.30 11.43 -6.38
C ASP A 136 8.63 12.81 -6.32
N MET A 137 7.34 12.88 -6.62
CA MET A 137 6.57 14.13 -6.72
C MET A 137 5.79 14.43 -5.43
N GLN A 138 6.48 15.04 -4.46
CA GLN A 138 5.94 15.35 -3.12
C GLN A 138 4.64 16.18 -3.15
N SER A 139 4.46 17.10 -4.12
CA SER A 139 3.34 18.06 -4.16
C SER A 139 2.00 17.48 -4.60
N LYS A 140 1.95 16.26 -5.14
CA LYS A 140 0.75 15.67 -5.75
C LYS A 140 0.14 14.51 -4.96
N ILE A 141 0.84 14.05 -3.93
CA ILE A 141 0.37 12.99 -3.05
C ILE A 141 -0.81 13.47 -2.19
N ASP A 142 -0.87 14.77 -1.87
CA ASP A 142 -1.97 15.37 -1.12
C ASP A 142 -3.34 15.22 -1.78
N GLU A 143 -3.36 15.34 -3.10
CA GLU A 143 -4.58 15.26 -3.90
C GLU A 143 -5.06 13.81 -4.07
N LEU A 144 -4.22 12.80 -3.80
CA LEU A 144 -4.59 11.41 -3.96
C LEU A 144 -5.63 11.01 -2.92
N THR A 145 -6.74 10.41 -3.36
CA THR A 145 -7.78 9.92 -2.44
C THR A 145 -7.34 8.62 -1.77
N GLU A 146 -7.95 8.32 -0.61
CA GLU A 146 -7.67 7.09 0.12
C GLU A 146 -8.02 5.84 -0.70
N ASP A 147 -9.17 5.84 -1.38
CA ASP A 147 -9.60 4.72 -2.23
C ASP A 147 -8.63 4.47 -3.39
N ASP A 148 -8.14 5.55 -4.02
CA ASP A 148 -7.16 5.44 -5.10
C ASP A 148 -5.81 4.92 -4.57
N LEU A 149 -5.40 5.34 -3.38
CA LEU A 149 -4.21 4.82 -2.70
C LEU A 149 -4.34 3.32 -2.43
N ILE A 150 -5.43 2.89 -1.80
CA ILE A 150 -5.67 1.48 -1.49
C ILE A 150 -5.62 0.66 -2.78
N THR A 151 -6.33 1.10 -3.83
CA THR A 151 -6.37 0.42 -5.12
C THR A 151 -4.98 0.28 -5.74
N LEU A 152 -4.15 1.33 -5.68
CA LEU A 152 -2.77 1.27 -6.19
C LEU A 152 -1.91 0.28 -5.40
N LEU A 153 -1.99 0.35 -4.07
CA LEU A 153 -1.16 -0.46 -3.17
C LEU A 153 -1.54 -1.95 -3.21
N THR A 154 -2.83 -2.28 -3.32
CA THR A 154 -3.29 -3.68 -3.42
C THR A 154 -3.01 -4.32 -4.77
N THR A 155 -3.01 -3.53 -5.85
CA THR A 155 -2.98 -4.08 -7.22
C THR A 155 -1.58 -4.06 -7.83
N TYR A 156 -0.79 -3.02 -7.56
CA TYR A 156 0.51 -2.78 -8.23
C TYR A 156 1.65 -2.49 -7.26
N GLY A 157 1.39 -2.54 -5.95
CA GLY A 157 2.37 -2.25 -4.93
C GLY A 157 3.54 -3.23 -4.91
N SER A 158 4.77 -2.73 -4.85
CA SER A 158 5.96 -3.47 -4.42
C SER A 158 6.28 -3.16 -2.96
N ASP A 159 6.74 -4.15 -2.19
CA ASP A 159 6.87 -4.08 -0.72
C ASP A 159 7.46 -2.75 -0.19
N GLU A 160 8.60 -2.31 -0.73
CA GLU A 160 9.31 -1.12 -0.24
C GLU A 160 8.73 0.22 -0.76
N ASP A 161 8.46 0.30 -2.06
CA ASP A 161 7.89 1.51 -2.71
C ASP A 161 6.49 1.84 -2.20
N SER A 162 5.71 0.81 -1.89
CA SER A 162 4.35 0.91 -1.37
C SER A 162 4.32 1.49 0.03
N LEU A 163 5.25 1.07 0.90
CA LEU A 163 5.41 1.66 2.23
C LEU A 163 5.87 3.11 2.13
N LEU A 164 6.78 3.40 1.21
CA LEU A 164 7.24 4.77 0.99
C LEU A 164 6.10 5.67 0.50
N LEU A 165 5.25 5.17 -0.41
CA LEU A 165 4.06 5.89 -0.86
C LEU A 165 3.07 6.12 0.28
N LEU A 166 2.75 5.07 1.06
CA LEU A 166 1.85 5.17 2.22
C LEU A 166 2.37 6.17 3.25
N GLN A 167 3.65 6.10 3.59
CA GLN A 167 4.29 7.04 4.52
C GLN A 167 4.23 8.48 4.00
N LYS A 168 4.52 8.70 2.72
CA LYS A 168 4.44 10.03 2.12
C LYS A 168 3.01 10.55 2.11
N TRP A 169 2.02 9.72 1.81
CA TRP A 169 0.61 10.10 1.78
C TRP A 169 0.02 10.43 3.15
N VAL A 170 0.39 9.65 4.17
CA VAL A 170 -0.03 9.94 5.56
C VAL A 170 0.60 11.23 6.08
N ARG A 171 1.85 11.51 5.70
CA ARG A 171 2.56 12.74 6.11
C ARG A 171 2.12 13.99 5.35
N SER A 172 1.43 13.84 4.23
CA SER A 172 1.13 14.96 3.35
C SER A 172 0.04 15.87 3.94
N SER A 173 -0.94 15.30 4.66
CA SER A 173 -2.06 16.05 5.26
C SER A 173 -2.25 15.78 6.76
N HIS A 174 -2.58 16.83 7.51
CA HIS A 174 -2.88 16.74 8.94
C HIS A 174 -4.19 15.94 9.15
N GLY A 175 -4.16 14.94 10.04
CA GLY A 175 -5.31 14.07 10.35
C GLY A 175 -5.31 12.71 9.65
N ARG A 176 -4.41 12.46 8.68
CA ARG A 176 -4.25 11.12 8.07
C ARG A 176 -3.44 10.14 8.92
N PHE A 177 -2.76 10.62 9.96
CA PHE A 177 -1.89 9.82 10.82
C PHE A 177 -2.63 8.69 11.53
N ASP A 178 -3.85 8.95 12.00
CA ASP A 178 -4.67 7.97 12.70
C ASP A 178 -5.10 6.81 11.79
N ARG A 179 -5.17 7.05 10.47
CA ARG A 179 -5.50 6.04 9.45
C ARG A 179 -4.32 5.15 9.07
N PHE A 180 -3.10 5.47 9.49
CA PHE A 180 -1.91 4.73 9.06
C PHE A 180 -1.99 3.24 9.42
N MET A 181 -2.40 2.91 10.64
CA MET A 181 -2.46 1.52 11.09
C MET A 181 -3.58 0.75 10.38
N ASP A 182 -4.74 1.35 10.17
CA ASP A 182 -5.86 0.75 9.42
C ASP A 182 -5.45 0.46 7.97
N LEU A 183 -4.79 1.42 7.33
CA LEU A 183 -4.28 1.28 5.97
C LEU A 183 -3.20 0.20 5.91
N LEU A 184 -2.23 0.23 6.84
CA LEU A 184 -1.18 -0.77 6.92
C LEU A 184 -1.76 -2.18 7.03
N GLN A 185 -2.76 -2.38 7.88
CA GLN A 185 -3.45 -3.66 8.05
C GLN A 185 -4.22 -4.09 6.79
N SER A 186 -4.82 -3.15 6.06
CA SER A 186 -5.51 -3.46 4.81
C SER A 186 -4.54 -3.93 3.71
N ILE A 187 -3.28 -3.51 3.76
CA ILE A 187 -2.25 -3.81 2.76
C ILE A 187 -1.26 -4.90 3.25
N GLU A 188 -1.27 -5.25 4.55
CA GLU A 188 -0.39 -6.23 5.21
C GLU A 188 -0.39 -7.59 4.52
N ARG A 189 -1.52 -8.00 3.92
CA ARG A 189 -1.63 -9.29 3.20
C ARG A 189 -0.78 -9.35 1.92
N THR A 190 -0.31 -8.21 1.42
CA THR A 190 0.45 -8.07 0.17
C THR A 190 1.87 -7.53 0.36
N LEU A 191 2.12 -6.74 1.41
CA LEU A 191 3.32 -5.89 1.56
C LEU A 191 4.50 -6.51 2.33
N PHE A 192 4.24 -7.47 3.19
CA PHE A 192 5.24 -7.99 4.12
C PHE A 192 5.40 -9.49 3.95
N SER A 193 5.99 -9.90 2.82
CA SER A 193 6.42 -11.30 2.65
C SER A 193 7.67 -11.67 3.47
N LYS A 194 8.18 -10.72 4.28
CA LYS A 194 9.41 -10.87 5.06
C LYS A 194 9.15 -11.56 6.40
N GLU A 195 9.06 -12.88 6.36
CA GLU A 195 8.87 -13.75 7.52
C GLU A 195 10.22 -14.03 8.19
N PHE A 196 10.85 -13.03 8.81
CA PHE A 196 12.08 -13.23 9.56
C PHE A 196 11.81 -13.82 10.94
N ILE A 197 12.74 -14.63 11.44
CA ILE A 197 12.70 -15.13 12.82
C ILE A 197 13.57 -14.23 13.69
N VAL A 198 13.01 -13.78 14.81
CA VAL A 198 13.68 -12.90 15.78
C VAL A 198 13.81 -13.60 17.12
N THR A 199 14.99 -13.52 17.71
CA THR A 199 15.31 -14.11 19.01
C THR A 199 16.02 -13.07 19.89
N SER A 200 15.64 -12.98 21.16
CA SER A 200 16.34 -12.14 22.14
C SER A 200 17.72 -12.70 22.46
N SER A 201 18.72 -11.83 22.53
CA SER A 201 20.07 -12.13 23.04
C SER A 201 20.39 -11.27 24.26
N SER A 202 21.47 -11.59 24.98
CA SER A 202 21.90 -10.82 26.16
C SER A 202 22.13 -9.33 25.88
N ASP A 203 22.66 -9.00 24.70
CA ASP A 203 23.00 -7.63 24.29
C ASP A 203 21.97 -6.99 23.34
N GLY A 204 20.87 -7.69 23.03
CA GLY A 204 19.82 -7.19 22.15
C GLY A 204 18.98 -8.29 21.52
N PHE A 205 19.02 -8.42 20.19
CA PHE A 205 18.30 -9.47 19.48
C PHE A 205 19.01 -9.89 18.19
N ILE A 206 18.70 -11.09 17.73
CA ILE A 206 19.20 -11.68 16.50
C ILE A 206 18.03 -11.90 15.54
N VAL A 207 18.22 -11.50 14.31
CA VAL A 207 17.33 -11.76 13.17
C VAL A 207 17.99 -12.81 12.30
N SER A 208 17.29 -13.88 11.96
CA SER A 208 17.84 -14.99 11.19
C SER A 208 16.88 -15.49 10.12
N GLY A 209 17.47 -15.86 8.98
CA GLY A 209 16.81 -16.54 7.88
C GLY A 209 15.61 -15.81 7.33
N GLY A 210 14.48 -16.50 7.23
CA GLY A 210 13.21 -15.97 6.76
C GLY A 210 12.99 -16.07 5.26
N LEU A 211 11.83 -15.64 4.80
CA LEU A 211 11.47 -15.60 3.39
C LEU A 211 11.55 -14.16 2.89
N ALA A 212 12.24 -13.89 1.79
CA ALA A 212 12.20 -12.57 1.15
C ALA A 212 12.14 -12.73 -0.35
N ASN A 213 11.16 -12.10 -1.00
CA ASN A 213 10.88 -12.26 -2.43
C ASN A 213 10.76 -13.74 -2.84
N LYS A 214 10.02 -14.53 -2.03
CA LYS A 214 9.85 -15.99 -2.21
C LYS A 214 11.14 -16.81 -2.17
N THR A 215 12.24 -16.21 -1.70
CA THR A 215 13.55 -16.87 -1.59
C THR A 215 13.90 -17.01 -0.11
N PRO A 216 14.10 -18.24 0.39
CA PRO A 216 14.60 -18.48 1.74
C PRO A 216 15.97 -17.83 1.93
N LYS A 217 16.14 -17.14 3.04
CA LYS A 217 17.37 -16.43 3.41
C LYS A 217 18.15 -17.22 4.43
N ARG A 218 19.47 -17.06 4.41
CA ARG A 218 20.40 -17.71 5.34
C ARG A 218 21.15 -16.72 6.23
N GLU A 219 21.01 -15.44 5.93
CA GLU A 219 21.69 -14.35 6.59
C GLU A 219 21.20 -14.21 8.03
N CYS A 220 22.14 -13.87 8.91
CA CYS A 220 21.91 -13.64 10.33
C CYS A 220 22.47 -12.27 10.70
N TYR A 221 21.71 -11.51 11.47
CA TYR A 221 22.08 -10.17 11.92
C TYR A 221 21.81 -10.03 13.41
N ALA A 222 22.76 -9.49 14.17
CA ALA A 222 22.57 -9.14 15.57
C ALA A 222 22.42 -7.62 15.69
N TYR A 223 21.38 -7.17 16.39
CA TYR A 223 21.25 -5.80 16.82
C TYR A 223 21.78 -5.66 18.25
N VAL A 224 22.78 -4.80 18.45
CA VAL A 224 23.38 -4.53 19.76
C VAL A 224 22.75 -3.27 20.33
N THR A 225 22.01 -3.41 21.42
CA THR A 225 21.19 -2.33 22.01
C THR A 225 22.02 -1.18 22.57
N HIS A 226 23.14 -1.49 23.24
CA HIS A 226 24.03 -0.50 23.84
C HIS A 226 24.69 0.43 22.80
N THR A 227 25.08 -0.12 21.65
CA THR A 227 25.70 0.64 20.56
C THR A 227 24.69 1.11 19.51
N ARG A 228 23.46 0.58 19.55
CA ARG A 228 22.38 0.79 18.58
C ARG A 228 22.80 0.46 17.14
N GLN A 229 23.66 -0.53 16.98
CA GLN A 229 24.23 -0.91 15.70
C GLN A 229 23.87 -2.34 15.32
N TRP A 230 23.71 -2.54 14.03
CA TRP A 230 23.63 -3.86 13.43
C TRP A 230 25.02 -4.45 13.23
N ARG A 231 25.16 -5.72 13.54
CA ARG A 231 26.34 -6.54 13.28
C ARG A 231 25.92 -7.73 12.42
N THR A 232 26.58 -7.91 11.29
CA THR A 232 26.40 -9.11 10.47
C THR A 232 27.03 -10.31 11.18
N LEU A 233 26.27 -11.40 11.31
CA LEU A 233 26.76 -12.67 11.80
C LEU A 233 27.07 -13.60 10.61
N PRO A 234 27.89 -14.65 10.81
CA PRO A 234 28.06 -15.70 9.82
C PRO A 234 26.70 -16.29 9.40
N PRO A 235 26.44 -16.49 8.10
CA PRO A 235 25.18 -17.04 7.61
C PRO A 235 25.04 -18.52 7.97
N MET A 236 23.80 -19.00 8.11
CA MET A 236 23.49 -20.43 8.20
C MET A 236 23.94 -21.17 6.94
N SER A 237 24.11 -22.50 7.02
CA SER A 237 24.47 -23.31 5.85
C SER A 237 23.42 -23.20 4.74
N ASP A 238 22.14 -23.27 5.11
CA ASP A 238 21.00 -23.29 4.19
C ASP A 238 20.05 -22.14 4.49
N GLY A 239 19.47 -21.58 3.41
CA GLY A 239 18.38 -20.63 3.54
C GLY A 239 17.12 -21.31 4.06
N ARG A 240 16.51 -20.74 5.11
CA ARG A 240 15.33 -21.32 5.76
C ARG A 240 14.40 -20.27 6.32
N TYR A 241 13.10 -20.56 6.29
CA TYR A 241 12.06 -19.79 6.96
C TYR A 241 11.25 -20.70 7.90
N TYR A 242 10.48 -20.12 8.81
CA TYR A 242 9.69 -20.86 9.81
C TYR A 242 10.50 -21.79 10.73
N HIS A 243 11.81 -21.56 10.85
CA HIS A 243 12.61 -22.23 11.88
C HIS A 243 12.33 -21.64 13.25
N SER A 244 12.68 -22.38 14.29
CA SER A 244 12.68 -21.88 15.66
C SER A 244 14.12 -21.49 16.03
N SER A 245 14.30 -20.43 16.80
CA SER A 245 15.63 -20.09 17.31
C SER A 245 15.61 -19.56 18.73
N ILE A 246 16.69 -19.83 19.46
CA ILE A 246 16.89 -19.40 20.85
C ILE A 246 18.36 -19.03 21.06
N CYS A 247 18.61 -18.02 21.90
CA CYS A 247 19.93 -17.78 22.44
C CYS A 247 20.00 -18.42 23.82
N ASP A 248 20.91 -19.36 24.00
CA ASP A 248 21.25 -19.93 25.29
C ASP A 248 22.71 -19.57 25.61
N GLN A 249 22.89 -18.70 26.60
CA GLN A 249 24.20 -18.13 26.93
C GLN A 249 24.91 -17.51 25.71
N ASP A 250 26.04 -18.08 25.29
CA ASP A 250 26.84 -17.63 24.14
C ASP A 250 26.53 -18.44 22.86
N GLU A 251 25.47 -19.24 22.86
CA GLU A 251 25.09 -20.10 21.75
C GLU A 251 23.78 -19.63 21.12
N PHE A 252 23.80 -19.39 19.81
CA PHE A 252 22.62 -19.13 19.03
C PHE A 252 22.20 -20.40 18.29
N ILE A 253 21.09 -20.99 18.71
CA ILE A 253 20.62 -22.29 18.22
C ILE A 253 19.45 -22.07 17.28
N VAL A 254 19.52 -22.68 16.11
CA VAL A 254 18.49 -22.68 15.07
C VAL A 254 18.04 -24.11 14.80
N ILE A 255 16.73 -24.36 14.87
CA ILE A 255 16.13 -25.69 14.74
C ILE A 255 15.10 -25.70 13.62
N GLY A 256 15.22 -26.71 12.75
CA GLY A 256 14.23 -27.02 11.73
C GLY A 256 14.02 -25.87 10.74
N GLY A 257 12.77 -25.65 10.36
CA GLY A 257 12.38 -24.67 9.35
C GLY A 257 12.12 -25.31 8.00
N SER A 258 12.05 -24.50 6.93
CA SER A 258 11.69 -24.96 5.59
C SER A 258 12.44 -24.21 4.50
N ILE A 259 12.74 -24.89 3.39
CA ILE A 259 13.19 -24.27 2.14
C ILE A 259 11.98 -23.97 1.24
N ILE A 260 11.03 -24.90 1.21
CA ILE A 260 9.76 -24.78 0.51
C ILE A 260 8.70 -25.47 1.36
N GLU A 261 7.41 -25.17 1.14
CA GLU A 261 6.31 -25.69 1.97
C GLU A 261 6.28 -27.21 2.17
N LYS A 262 6.89 -27.97 1.25
CA LYS A 262 6.91 -29.45 1.29
C LYS A 262 8.20 -30.03 1.89
N TYR A 263 9.22 -29.21 2.10
CA TYR A 263 10.54 -29.66 2.53
C TYR A 263 10.94 -28.94 3.81
N HIS A 264 10.79 -29.66 4.92
CA HIS A 264 11.15 -29.20 6.25
C HIS A 264 12.51 -29.77 6.66
N PHE A 265 13.22 -29.05 7.52
CA PHE A 265 14.47 -29.51 8.09
C PHE A 265 14.25 -30.19 9.44
N ASP A 266 15.06 -31.20 9.71
CA ASP A 266 15.39 -31.75 11.03
C ASP A 266 16.68 -31.14 11.59
N SER A 267 17.53 -30.59 10.71
CA SER A 267 18.83 -30.03 11.09
C SER A 267 18.77 -29.02 12.23
N VAL A 268 19.73 -29.14 13.15
CA VAL A 268 19.98 -28.17 14.22
C VAL A 268 21.37 -27.57 14.06
N GLN A 269 21.43 -26.24 13.94
CA GLN A 269 22.68 -25.49 13.80
C GLN A 269 22.89 -24.63 15.04
N CYS A 270 24.12 -24.62 15.56
CA CYS A 270 24.49 -23.79 16.70
C CYS A 270 25.64 -22.86 16.30
N LEU A 271 25.47 -21.56 16.48
CA LEU A 271 26.52 -20.56 16.29
C LEU A 271 27.07 -20.18 17.66
N ASN A 272 28.36 -20.39 17.88
CA ASN A 272 29.04 -19.83 19.03
C ASN A 272 29.26 -18.34 18.80
N LEU A 273 28.63 -17.49 19.62
CA LEU A 273 28.64 -16.02 19.46
C LEU A 273 29.97 -15.37 19.84
N LYS A 274 30.86 -16.11 20.54
CA LYS A 274 32.22 -15.66 20.87
C LYS A 274 33.22 -15.96 19.76
N THR A 275 33.21 -17.17 19.22
CA THR A 275 34.12 -17.57 18.14
C THR A 275 33.60 -17.23 16.75
N LEU A 276 32.28 -17.00 16.63
CA LEU A 276 31.57 -16.83 15.36
C LEU A 276 31.74 -18.02 14.42
N GLU A 277 31.77 -19.22 14.99
CA GLU A 277 31.87 -20.47 14.25
C GLU A 277 30.57 -21.27 14.41
N TRP A 278 30.06 -21.79 13.30
CA TRP A 278 28.94 -22.71 13.30
C TRP A 278 29.43 -24.11 13.69
N GLY A 279 28.81 -24.68 14.71
CA GLY A 279 28.92 -26.07 15.11
C GLY A 279 27.68 -26.86 14.71
N GLN A 280 27.88 -28.16 14.49
CA GLN A 280 26.77 -29.10 14.36
C GLN A 280 26.23 -29.48 15.74
N PHE A 281 24.91 -29.46 15.84
CA PHE A 281 24.15 -29.94 16.98
C PHE A 281 23.38 -31.20 16.54
N PRO A 282 23.01 -32.12 17.45
CA PRO A 282 22.22 -33.29 17.09
C PRO A 282 20.93 -32.90 16.35
N ASP A 283 20.69 -33.53 15.20
CA ASP A 283 19.50 -33.31 14.40
C ASP A 283 18.24 -33.82 15.10
N LEU A 284 17.10 -33.21 14.81
CA LEU A 284 15.83 -33.68 15.36
C LEU A 284 15.49 -35.08 14.84
N PRO A 285 14.83 -35.94 15.66
CA PRO A 285 14.34 -37.23 15.19
C PRO A 285 13.33 -37.14 14.03
N GLN A 286 12.69 -35.98 13.86
CA GLN A 286 11.74 -35.73 12.78
C GLN A 286 11.72 -34.27 12.36
N ALA A 287 11.87 -34.05 11.06
CA ALA A 287 11.85 -32.73 10.41
C ALA A 287 10.54 -31.97 10.66
N ARG A 288 10.65 -30.66 10.91
CA ARG A 288 9.51 -29.80 11.25
C ARG A 288 9.77 -28.31 11.03
N CYS A 289 8.70 -27.54 10.90
CA CYS A 289 8.72 -26.08 10.93
C CYS A 289 7.59 -25.52 11.84
N LEU A 290 7.64 -24.23 12.15
CA LEU A 290 6.70 -23.55 13.05
C LEU A 290 6.54 -24.30 14.40
N SER A 291 7.62 -24.93 14.85
CA SER A 291 7.75 -25.51 16.18
C SER A 291 8.03 -24.42 17.21
N ASN A 292 7.81 -24.75 18.48
CA ASN A 292 8.20 -23.88 19.58
C ASN A 292 9.48 -24.40 20.23
N LEU A 293 10.53 -23.58 20.25
CA LEU A 293 11.78 -23.87 20.95
C LEU A 293 11.83 -23.08 22.25
N LEU A 294 12.00 -23.77 23.37
CA LEU A 294 11.93 -23.21 24.70
C LEU A 294 13.10 -23.68 25.55
N HIS A 295 13.57 -22.79 26.42
CA HIS A 295 14.53 -23.12 27.47
C HIS A 295 13.82 -23.15 28.83
N VAL A 296 13.86 -24.30 29.51
CA VAL A 296 13.22 -24.53 30.82
C VAL A 296 14.16 -25.34 31.69
N GLN A 297 14.44 -24.86 32.91
CA GLN A 297 15.28 -25.56 33.88
C GLN A 297 16.63 -26.04 33.32
N ASN A 298 17.30 -25.19 32.52
CA ASN A 298 18.58 -25.51 31.88
C ASN A 298 18.51 -26.65 30.84
N GLN A 299 17.32 -26.85 30.24
CA GLN A 299 17.07 -27.86 29.22
C GLN A 299 16.28 -27.26 28.05
N LEU A 300 16.61 -27.70 26.85
CA LEU A 300 15.94 -27.28 25.62
C LEU A 300 14.76 -28.20 25.32
N PHE A 301 13.64 -27.59 24.93
CA PHE A 301 12.43 -28.29 24.54
C PHE A 301 11.97 -27.81 23.16
N VAL A 302 11.60 -28.76 22.31
CA VAL A 302 10.95 -28.51 21.03
C VAL A 302 9.54 -29.05 21.10
N VAL A 303 8.54 -28.18 20.92
CA VAL A 303 7.13 -28.51 21.15
C VAL A 303 6.33 -28.30 19.85
N GLY A 304 5.65 -29.37 19.41
CA GLY A 304 4.73 -29.31 18.27
C GLY A 304 5.41 -28.96 16.94
N GLY A 305 4.66 -28.26 16.09
CA GLY A 305 5.07 -27.83 14.75
C GLY A 305 4.41 -28.62 13.63
N TYR A 306 4.72 -28.26 12.39
CA TYR A 306 4.24 -28.94 11.19
C TYR A 306 5.28 -29.95 10.70
N LEU A 307 4.84 -31.19 10.53
CA LEU A 307 5.60 -32.30 9.95
C LEU A 307 5.41 -32.36 8.42
N THR A 308 4.27 -31.88 7.95
CA THR A 308 3.95 -31.62 6.54
C THR A 308 3.02 -30.41 6.49
N LYS A 309 2.68 -29.92 5.29
CA LYS A 309 1.71 -28.82 5.11
C LYS A 309 0.37 -29.00 5.86
N THR A 310 -0.07 -30.23 6.11
CA THR A 310 -1.38 -30.51 6.73
C THR A 310 -1.28 -31.30 8.04
N THR A 311 -0.10 -31.80 8.38
CA THR A 311 0.09 -32.68 9.54
C THR A 311 0.87 -31.96 10.62
N THR A 312 0.22 -31.71 11.75
CA THR A 312 0.83 -31.14 12.95
C THR A 312 1.27 -32.23 13.94
N ALA A 313 2.33 -31.94 14.68
CA ALA A 313 2.87 -32.81 15.72
C ALA A 313 2.21 -32.52 17.07
N ARG A 314 2.11 -33.56 17.91
CA ARG A 314 1.85 -33.41 19.36
C ARG A 314 3.09 -33.71 20.19
N ASP A 315 4.16 -34.16 19.56
CA ASP A 315 5.34 -34.66 20.25
C ASP A 315 6.18 -33.50 20.80
N ILE A 316 6.77 -33.77 21.95
CA ILE A 316 7.71 -32.87 22.62
C ILE A 316 9.07 -33.55 22.59
N TYR A 317 10.09 -32.86 22.09
CA TYR A 317 11.47 -33.31 22.26
C TYR A 317 12.14 -32.52 23.36
N LYS A 318 12.93 -33.23 24.15
CA LYS A 318 13.76 -32.69 25.22
C LYS A 318 15.22 -33.00 24.88
N PHE A 319 16.09 -32.01 24.93
CA PHE A 319 17.51 -32.23 24.72
C PHE A 319 18.16 -32.80 25.98
N ASP A 320 18.84 -33.94 25.86
CA ASP A 320 19.73 -34.48 26.89
C ASP A 320 21.17 -34.04 26.61
N SER A 321 21.69 -33.14 27.46
CA SER A 321 23.06 -32.64 27.36
C SER A 321 24.13 -33.70 27.65
N THR A 322 23.78 -34.77 28.37
CA THR A 322 24.72 -35.83 28.78
C THR A 322 25.01 -36.76 27.61
N GLU A 323 23.96 -37.25 26.97
CA GLU A 323 24.04 -38.15 25.81
C GLU A 323 24.20 -37.37 24.49
N ARG A 324 23.96 -36.06 24.50
CA ARG A 324 23.83 -35.20 23.31
C ARG A 324 22.83 -35.77 22.30
N GLU A 325 21.63 -36.06 22.77
CA GLU A 325 20.54 -36.58 21.93
C GLU A 325 19.19 -35.95 22.30
N TRP A 326 18.26 -35.98 21.34
CA TRP A 326 16.88 -35.57 21.55
C TRP A 326 16.04 -36.75 22.05
N GLN A 327 15.51 -36.63 23.26
CA GLN A 327 14.61 -37.62 23.85
C GLN A 327 13.15 -37.20 23.67
N THR A 328 12.29 -38.16 23.39
CA THR A 328 10.84 -37.91 23.29
C THR A 328 10.24 -37.79 24.69
N GLY A 329 9.63 -36.65 24.97
CA GLY A 329 8.90 -36.37 26.19
C GLY A 329 7.44 -36.82 26.13
N SER A 330 6.67 -36.45 27.16
CA SER A 330 5.21 -36.67 27.17
C SER A 330 4.55 -35.80 26.09
N PRO A 331 3.70 -36.38 25.21
CA PRO A 331 3.10 -35.62 24.12
C PRO A 331 2.01 -34.66 24.64
N LEU A 332 1.77 -33.59 23.88
CA LEU A 332 0.65 -32.68 24.09
C LEU A 332 -0.69 -33.43 24.01
N PRO A 333 -1.75 -32.99 24.71
CA PRO A 333 -3.08 -33.58 24.58
C PRO A 333 -3.62 -33.55 23.15
N GLU A 334 -3.36 -32.45 22.44
CA GLU A 334 -3.80 -32.21 21.06
C GLU A 334 -2.61 -31.89 20.15
N LYS A 335 -2.80 -32.07 18.83
CA LYS A 335 -1.79 -31.70 17.84
C LYS A 335 -1.74 -30.18 17.70
N CYS A 336 -0.55 -29.64 17.50
CA CYS A 336 -0.32 -28.21 17.63
C CYS A 336 0.68 -27.74 16.57
N GLY A 337 0.30 -26.76 15.75
CA GLY A 337 1.18 -26.10 14.79
C GLY A 337 0.92 -24.59 14.80
N SER A 338 1.97 -23.78 14.67
CA SER A 338 1.85 -22.31 14.77
C SER A 338 1.28 -21.78 16.09
N ALA A 339 1.32 -22.56 17.17
CA ALA A 339 0.95 -22.05 18.49
C ALA A 339 2.02 -21.11 19.05
N GLY A 340 1.60 -20.26 19.98
CA GLY A 340 2.53 -19.56 20.86
C GLY A 340 2.86 -20.44 22.07
N ALA A 341 4.14 -20.60 22.38
CA ALA A 341 4.56 -21.23 23.62
C ALA A 341 5.55 -20.37 24.40
N VAL A 342 5.46 -20.42 25.73
CA VAL A 342 6.33 -19.68 26.65
C VAL A 342 6.69 -20.54 27.84
N SER A 343 7.88 -20.31 28.40
CA SER A 343 8.27 -20.88 29.68
C SER A 343 8.07 -19.88 30.81
N PHE A 344 7.42 -20.31 31.89
CA PHE A 344 7.22 -19.50 33.09
C PHE A 344 7.11 -20.40 34.32
N ASP A 345 7.79 -20.03 35.41
CA ASP A 345 7.77 -20.76 36.69
C ASP A 345 7.98 -22.29 36.52
N ASN A 346 9.04 -22.66 35.79
CA ASN A 346 9.42 -24.04 35.48
C ASN A 346 8.34 -24.86 34.73
N LYS A 347 7.38 -24.19 34.08
CA LYS A 347 6.33 -24.81 33.28
C LYS A 347 6.36 -24.29 31.85
N ILE A 348 5.91 -25.12 30.92
CA ILE A 348 5.69 -24.76 29.53
C ILE A 348 4.19 -24.52 29.34
N PHE A 349 3.85 -23.33 28.85
CA PHE A 349 2.49 -22.99 28.44
C PHE A 349 2.44 -22.94 26.92
N VAL A 350 1.50 -23.68 26.33
CA VAL A 350 1.23 -23.68 24.89
C VAL A 350 -0.19 -23.19 24.69
N VAL A 351 -0.38 -22.16 23.87
CA VAL A 351 -1.67 -21.50 23.68
C VAL A 351 -1.97 -21.36 22.18
N GLY A 352 -3.17 -21.81 21.79
CA GLY A 352 -3.61 -21.82 20.40
C GLY A 352 -2.93 -22.90 19.56
N GLY A 353 -2.95 -22.69 18.25
CA GLY A 353 -2.42 -23.63 17.25
C GLY A 353 -3.51 -24.47 16.61
#